data_AF-A0A835GVB3-F1
#
_entry.id   AF-A0A835GVB3-F1
#
_cell.length_a   1.000
_cell.length_b   1.000
_cell.length_c   1.000
_cell.angle_alpha   90.00
_cell.angle_beta   90.00
_cell.angle_gamma   90.00
#
_symmetry.space_group_name_H-M   'P 1'
#
loop_
_entity.id
_entity.type
_entity.pdbx_description
1 polymer ?
#
loop_
_entity_poly.entity_id
_entity_poly.type
_entity_poly.pdbx_seq_one_letter_code
_entity_poly.pdbx_strand_id
1 'polypeptide(L)'
;MKLMMKTFLAIYVGIAITLAILMTTAKRGEEDLLFVSTKRVSRFLAQKEPRHKYHCKKDADVCYLEGSPGSTCCNNKCIDIKTDNKNCGACKNKCKYTDSIHAATGSV
;
A
#
# COMPACT_ATOMS: atom_id res chain seq x y z
N MET A 1 -8.53 9.69 59.76
CA MET A 1 -7.52 8.94 58.97
C MET A 1 -8.13 7.95 57.96
N LYS A 2 -8.93 6.96 58.38
CA LYS A 2 -9.55 5.97 57.47
C LYS A 2 -10.47 6.56 56.39
N LEU A 3 -11.20 7.63 56.71
CA LEU A 3 -12.05 8.35 55.76
C LEU A 3 -11.24 9.15 54.73
N MET A 4 -10.11 9.71 55.16
CA MET A 4 -9.19 10.41 54.26
C MET A 4 -8.52 9.41 53.31
N MET A 5 -8.11 8.24 53.80
CA MET A 5 -7.53 7.18 52.96
C MET A 5 -8.50 6.67 51.88
N LYS A 6 -9.80 6.56 52.19
CA LYS A 6 -10.84 6.17 51.22
C LYS A 6 -11.08 7.23 50.15
N THR A 7 -11.04 8.51 50.52
CA THR A 7 -11.20 9.61 49.55
C THR A 7 -9.99 9.72 48.62
N PHE A 8 -8.77 9.56 49.15
CA PHE A 8 -7.56 9.47 48.32
C PHE A 8 -7.58 8.27 47.35
N LEU A 9 -8.01 7.09 47.82
CA LEU A 9 -8.18 5.90 46.98
C LEU A 9 -9.18 6.13 45.84
N ALA A 10 -10.32 6.77 46.13
CA ALA A 10 -11.35 7.06 45.12
C ALA A 10 -10.85 8.06 44.05
N ILE A 11 -10.13 9.12 44.47
CA ILE A 11 -9.57 10.11 43.55
C ILE A 11 -8.51 9.47 42.64
N TYR A 12 -7.62 8.64 43.20
CA TYR A 12 -6.58 7.94 42.44
C TYR A 12 -7.18 7.02 41.37
N VAL A 13 -8.19 6.22 41.74
CA VAL A 13 -8.89 5.33 40.79
C VAL A 13 -9.59 6.14 39.68
N GLY A 14 -10.23 7.27 40.02
CA GLY A 14 -10.85 8.15 39.01
C GLY A 14 -9.84 8.75 38.03
N ILE A 15 -8.69 9.22 38.50
CA ILE A 15 -7.62 9.75 37.64
C ILE A 15 -7.04 8.64 36.74
N ALA A 16 -6.81 7.44 37.28
CA ALA A 16 -6.29 6.32 36.50
C ALA A 16 -7.28 5.89 35.38
N ILE A 17 -8.57 5.83 35.68
CA ILE A 17 -9.62 5.47 34.70
C ILE A 17 -9.74 6.54 33.62
N THR A 18 -9.76 7.83 33.99
CA THR A 18 -9.85 8.93 33.02
C THR A 18 -8.62 8.97 32.09
N LEU A 19 -7.41 8.77 32.61
CA LEU A 19 -6.20 8.64 31.80
C LEU A 19 -6.25 7.41 30.88
N ALA A 20 -6.71 6.25 31.37
CA ALA A 20 -6.86 5.06 30.54
C ALA A 20 -7.85 5.27 29.37
N ILE A 21 -8.99 5.94 29.62
CA ILE A 21 -9.96 6.30 28.57
C ILE A 21 -9.38 7.35 27.61
N LEU A 22 -8.56 8.29 28.09
CA LEU A 22 -7.86 9.23 27.23
C LEU A 22 -6.88 8.51 26.30
N MET A 23 -6.21 7.45 26.77
CA MET A 23 -5.27 6.66 25.97
C MET A 23 -5.99 5.73 24.97
N THR A 24 -7.23 5.30 25.23
CA THR A 24 -8.04 4.56 24.24
C THR A 24 -8.57 5.46 23.14
N THR A 25 -8.79 6.75 23.39
CA THR A 25 -9.12 7.73 22.35
C THR A 25 -7.88 8.32 21.67
N ALA A 26 -6.72 8.30 22.33
CA ALA A 26 -5.43 8.79 21.82
C ALA A 26 -4.55 7.75 21.12
N LYS A 27 -4.92 6.46 21.07
CA LYS A 27 -4.36 5.48 20.12
C LYS A 27 -4.95 5.65 18.72
N ARG A 28 -4.83 6.86 18.18
CA ARG A 28 -4.91 7.13 16.75
C ARG A 28 -3.88 8.20 16.39
N GLY A 29 -2.64 7.78 16.41
CA GLY A 29 -1.50 8.50 15.88
C GLY A 29 -0.50 7.48 15.36
N GLU A 30 -0.58 7.23 14.05
CA GLU A 30 0.39 6.55 13.18
C GLU A 30 0.40 5.01 13.12
N GLU A 31 -0.48 4.45 12.29
CA GLU A 31 -0.11 3.53 11.19
C GLU A 31 -1.13 3.72 10.05
N ASP A 32 -0.67 4.35 8.97
CA ASP A 32 -1.11 4.27 7.56
C ASP A 32 -2.62 4.35 7.17
N LEU A 33 -2.89 5.29 6.26
CA LEU A 33 -3.87 5.24 5.18
C LEU A 33 -5.37 5.08 5.52
N LEU A 34 -6.06 6.23 5.58
CA LEU A 34 -7.26 6.39 4.76
C LEU A 34 -7.46 7.86 4.35
N PHE A 35 -6.61 8.31 3.43
CA PHE A 35 -7.01 9.39 2.52
C PHE A 35 -8.17 8.85 1.66
N VAL A 36 -9.40 8.89 2.18
CA VAL A 36 -10.58 8.90 1.33
C VAL A 36 -10.58 10.28 0.69
N SER A 37 -9.84 10.40 -0.40
CA SER A 37 -10.23 11.29 -1.46
C SER A 37 -11.70 10.98 -1.75
N THR A 38 -12.58 11.92 -1.44
CA THR A 38 -13.99 11.91 -1.82
C THR A 38 -14.11 12.01 -3.35
N LYS A 39 -13.68 10.98 -4.07
CA LYS A 39 -14.05 10.78 -5.47
C LYS A 39 -15.29 9.93 -5.46
N ARG A 40 -16.44 10.57 -5.69
CA ARG A 40 -17.72 9.90 -5.99
C ARG A 40 -17.45 8.76 -6.98
N VAL A 41 -17.60 7.53 -6.53
CA VAL A 41 -17.51 6.36 -7.42
C VAL A 41 -18.86 6.26 -8.13
N SER A 42 -18.91 6.78 -9.35
CA SER A 42 -20.01 6.48 -10.26
C SER A 42 -19.92 5.01 -10.63
N ARG A 43 -20.93 4.24 -10.23
CA ARG A 43 -21.06 2.78 -10.33
C ARG A 43 -21.27 2.24 -11.76
N PHE A 44 -20.66 2.88 -12.75
CA PHE A 44 -20.65 2.43 -14.13
C PHE A 44 -19.20 2.23 -14.56
N LEU A 45 -18.71 1.02 -14.30
CA LEU A 45 -17.77 0.22 -15.08
C LEU A 45 -17.16 -0.78 -14.10
N ALA A 46 -17.52 -2.06 -14.26
CA ALA A 46 -16.79 -3.18 -13.70
C ALA A 46 -15.39 -3.22 -14.35
N GLN A 47 -14.48 -2.34 -13.91
CA GLN A 47 -13.10 -2.38 -14.37
C GLN A 47 -12.36 -3.41 -13.53
N LYS A 48 -12.31 -4.62 -14.09
CA LYS A 48 -11.39 -5.69 -13.71
C LYS A 48 -9.97 -5.11 -13.58
N GLU A 49 -9.44 -5.19 -12.36
CA GLU A 49 -8.12 -4.73 -11.88
C GLU A 49 -7.89 -3.21 -11.76
N PRO A 50 -7.41 -2.71 -10.60
CA PRO A 50 -7.07 -1.31 -10.39
C PRO A 50 -5.72 -1.02 -11.07
N ARG A 51 -5.71 -0.93 -12.39
CA ARG A 51 -4.55 -0.53 -13.22
C ARG A 51 -3.92 0.80 -12.79
N HIS A 52 -4.60 1.55 -11.93
CA HIS A 52 -4.13 2.81 -11.36
C HIS A 52 -3.17 2.66 -10.17
N LYS A 53 -3.02 1.48 -9.54
CA LYS A 53 -2.14 1.29 -8.38
C LYS A 53 -0.65 1.30 -8.75
N TYR A 54 -0.31 0.82 -9.95
CA TYR A 54 1.09 0.61 -10.37
C TYR A 54 1.62 1.71 -11.30
N HIS A 55 1.20 2.96 -11.04
CA HIS A 55 1.71 4.14 -11.73
C HIS A 55 2.99 4.62 -11.04
N CYS A 56 4.14 4.41 -11.69
CA CYS A 56 5.46 4.57 -11.09
C CYS A 56 6.21 5.86 -11.48
N LYS A 57 5.52 6.88 -12.01
CA LYS A 57 6.15 8.15 -12.45
C LYS A 57 6.78 8.94 -11.31
N LYS A 58 6.19 8.88 -10.11
CA LYS A 58 6.66 9.60 -8.94
C LYS A 58 7.50 8.71 -8.03
N ASP A 59 7.01 7.49 -7.80
CA ASP A 59 7.60 6.54 -6.87
C ASP A 59 7.78 5.20 -7.61
N ALA A 60 9.03 4.82 -7.89
CA ALA A 60 9.32 3.57 -8.60
C ALA A 60 9.07 2.34 -7.72
N ASP A 61 9.11 2.51 -6.41
CA ASP A 61 9.01 1.43 -5.43
C ASP A 61 7.66 0.69 -5.48
N VAL A 62 6.64 1.35 -6.02
CA VAL A 62 5.32 0.73 -6.26
C VAL A 62 5.41 -0.51 -7.16
N CYS A 63 6.48 -0.64 -7.95
CA CYS A 63 6.70 -1.80 -8.80
C CYS A 63 7.22 -3.04 -8.04
N TYR A 64 7.73 -2.88 -6.83
CA TYR A 64 8.15 -3.98 -5.96
C TYR A 64 7.05 -4.45 -5.01
N LEU A 65 5.90 -3.78 -5.00
CA LEU A 65 4.76 -4.20 -4.19
C LEU A 65 4.19 -5.54 -4.68
N GLU A 66 3.74 -6.35 -3.73
CA GLU A 66 3.05 -7.61 -4.01
C GLU A 66 1.85 -7.39 -4.96
N GLY A 67 1.79 -8.23 -5.99
CA GLY A 67 0.79 -8.15 -7.06
C GLY A 67 1.11 -7.12 -8.16
N SER A 68 2.27 -6.45 -8.12
CA SER A 68 2.74 -5.63 -9.23
C SER A 68 2.96 -6.51 -10.47
N PRO A 69 2.56 -6.05 -11.68
CA PRO A 69 2.81 -6.76 -12.94
C PRO A 69 4.29 -6.88 -13.31
N GLY A 70 5.18 -6.23 -12.59
CA GLY A 70 6.62 -6.43 -12.68
C GLY A 70 7.42 -5.36 -11.95
N SER A 71 8.72 -5.56 -11.82
CA SER A 71 9.58 -4.72 -11.00
C SER A 71 10.13 -3.48 -11.71
N THR A 72 9.92 -3.34 -13.02
CA THR A 72 10.53 -2.26 -13.82
C THR A 72 9.50 -1.20 -14.19
N CYS A 73 9.80 0.07 -13.92
CA CYS A 73 8.96 1.19 -14.32
C CYS A 73 9.22 1.62 -15.78
N CYS A 74 8.29 1.34 -16.68
CA CYS A 74 8.34 1.79 -18.07
C CYS A 74 7.08 2.59 -18.44
N ASN A 75 7.26 3.83 -18.93
CA ASN A 75 6.16 4.71 -19.34
C ASN A 75 5.06 4.86 -18.26
N ASN A 76 5.47 5.06 -17.00
CA ASN A 76 4.56 5.18 -15.84
C ASN A 76 3.74 3.91 -15.56
N LYS A 77 4.26 2.73 -15.94
CA LYS A 77 3.67 1.44 -15.62
C LYS A 77 4.75 0.50 -15.15
N CYS A 78 4.44 -0.27 -14.13
CA CYS A 78 5.25 -1.42 -13.74
C CYS A 78 5.07 -2.52 -14.80
N ILE A 79 6.18 -3.09 -15.26
CA ILE A 79 6.20 -4.20 -16.22
C ILE A 79 7.35 -5.15 -15.87
N ASP A 80 7.22 -6.40 -16.30
CA ASP A 80 8.31 -7.35 -16.27
C ASP A 80 9.00 -7.39 -17.65
N ILE A 81 10.22 -6.86 -17.70
CA ILE A 81 11.08 -6.78 -18.89
C ILE A 81 11.60 -8.14 -19.37
N LYS A 82 11.39 -9.22 -18.61
CA LYS A 82 11.74 -10.58 -19.03
C LYS A 82 10.63 -11.24 -19.84
N THR A 83 9.37 -10.86 -19.59
CA THR A 83 8.19 -11.48 -20.19
C THR A 83 7.48 -10.56 -21.20
N ASP A 84 7.73 -9.25 -21.16
CA ASP A 84 7.17 -8.30 -22.12
C ASP A 84 7.98 -8.27 -23.43
N ASN A 85 7.37 -8.78 -24.51
CA ASN A 85 7.95 -8.85 -25.86
C ASN A 85 8.36 -7.48 -26.47
N LYS A 86 7.92 -6.36 -25.88
CA LYS A 86 8.22 -5.00 -26.33
C LYS A 86 9.24 -4.29 -25.42
N ASN A 87 9.69 -4.94 -24.36
CA ASN A 87 10.59 -4.36 -23.36
C ASN A 87 11.67 -5.35 -22.89
N CYS A 88 12.21 -6.18 -23.78
CA CYS A 88 13.23 -7.18 -23.45
C CYS A 88 14.47 -6.52 -22.82
N GLY A 89 14.71 -6.79 -21.54
CA GLY A 89 15.87 -6.30 -20.77
C GLY A 89 15.91 -4.78 -20.53
N ALA A 90 15.13 -3.98 -21.25
CA ALA A 90 15.04 -2.54 -21.09
C ALA A 90 13.72 -1.99 -21.66
N CYS A 91 13.25 -0.85 -21.15
CA CYS A 91 12.05 -0.17 -21.65
C CYS A 91 12.20 0.21 -23.14
N LYS A 92 11.12 0.00 -23.91
CA LYS A 92 11.04 0.25 -25.36
C LYS A 92 12.07 -0.52 -26.20
N ASN A 93 12.66 -1.58 -25.64
CA ASN A 93 13.54 -2.48 -26.37
C ASN A 93 12.75 -3.67 -26.92
N LYS A 94 12.54 -3.71 -28.24
CA LYS A 94 11.88 -4.87 -28.87
C LYS A 94 12.79 -6.09 -28.75
N CYS A 95 12.20 -7.23 -28.39
CA CYS A 95 12.93 -8.49 -28.31
C CYS A 95 13.49 -8.89 -29.68
N LYS A 96 14.71 -9.41 -29.69
CA LYS A 96 15.22 -10.15 -30.87
C LYS A 96 14.52 -11.50 -30.92
N TYR A 97 14.52 -12.12 -32.09
CA TYR A 97 13.92 -13.44 -32.31
C TYR A 97 14.40 -14.50 -31.28
N THR A 98 15.66 -14.39 -30.86
CA THR A 98 16.28 -15.25 -29.83
C THR A 98 15.78 -14.97 -28.41
N ASP A 99 15.40 -13.72 -28.11
CA ASP A 99 14.98 -13.30 -26.76
C ASP A 99 13.50 -13.63 -26.55
N SER A 100 12.69 -13.58 -27.61
CA SER A 100 11.26 -13.93 -27.57
C SER A 100 10.99 -15.41 -27.26
N ILE A 101 11.93 -16.31 -27.53
CA ILE A 101 11.80 -17.74 -27.17
C ILE A 101 11.78 -17.90 -25.64
N HIS A 102 12.56 -17.09 -24.91
CA HIS A 102 12.62 -17.14 -23.44
C HIS A 102 11.39 -16.52 -22.77
N ALA A 103 10.79 -15.50 -23.39
CA ALA A 103 9.56 -14.89 -22.88
C ALA A 103 8.33 -15.82 -23.00
N ALA A 104 8.34 -16.76 -23.95
CA ALA A 104 7.23 -17.66 -24.22
C ALA A 104 7.22 -18.94 -23.36
N THR A 105 8.35 -19.34 -22.78
CA THR A 105 8.46 -20.62 -22.04
C THR A 105 8.32 -20.48 -20.53
N GLY A 106 8.24 -19.25 -19.98
CA GLY A 106 8.03 -19.04 -18.54
C GLY A 106 8.99 -19.83 -17.65
N SER A 107 10.16 -20.19 -18.16
CA SER A 107 11.12 -21.07 -17.51
C SER A 107 12.17 -20.20 -16.84
N VAL A 108 12.05 -20.10 -15.51
CA VAL A 108 13.11 -19.63 -14.61
C VAL A 108 14.31 -20.58 -14.71
#